data_AF-A0A1I4WAD3-F1
#
_entry.id   AF-A0A1I4WAD3-F1
#
_cell.length_a   1.000
_cell.length_b   1.000
_cell.length_c   1.000
_cell.angle_alpha   90.00
_cell.angle_beta   90.00
_cell.angle_gamma   90.00
#
_symmetry.space_group_name_H-M   'P 1'
#
loop_
_entity.id
_entity.type
_entity.pdbx_description
1 polymer ?
#
loop_
_entity_poly.entity_id
_entity_poly.type
_entity_poly.pdbx_seq_one_letter_code
_entity_poly.pdbx_strand_id
1 'polypeptide(L)'
;MSSVFLSYVHENTHVVKELCESLRAHDIEVWIDRDNIAPGVRWKDAIREAIQRGSYFVACFSSEYGSKSKSYMNEELVLAVDELRQHSANKPWFIPVLLSECEVPALSIGGGRTLLDFQWVSLWVDWDLGIKKILQVLKAGQIQEIKELIDQLGYDYHKRIESRRDSETPRSFYVRKVHELRDVYGVRYDPLKLNFS
;
A
#
# COMPACT_ATOMS: atom_id res chain seq x y z
N MET A 1 4.59 -8.92 -3.74
CA MET A 1 3.95 -9.07 -2.41
C MET A 1 3.61 -7.67 -1.94
N SER A 2 2.46 -7.46 -1.29
CA SER A 2 2.15 -6.16 -0.70
C SER A 2 2.87 -6.04 0.62
N SER A 3 3.55 -4.92 0.82
CA SER A 3 4.17 -4.55 2.08
C SER A 3 3.34 -3.49 2.80
N VAL A 4 3.31 -3.58 4.12
CA VAL A 4 2.58 -2.67 5.00
C VAL A 4 3.52 -2.22 6.12
N PHE A 5 3.60 -0.91 6.33
CA PHE A 5 4.21 -0.29 7.50
C PHE A 5 3.10 0.06 8.51
N LEU A 6 3.15 -0.51 9.72
CA LEU A 6 2.21 -0.16 10.80
C LEU A 6 2.84 0.90 11.70
N SER A 7 2.19 2.06 11.79
CA SER A 7 2.56 3.13 12.72
C SER A 7 1.59 3.14 13.90
N TYR A 8 2.12 3.04 15.12
CA TYR A 8 1.33 2.88 16.34
C TYR A 8 2.09 3.44 17.56
N VAL A 9 1.38 3.68 18.67
CA VAL A 9 2.04 4.00 19.95
C VAL A 9 2.39 2.73 20.70
N HIS A 10 3.51 2.75 21.43
CA HIS A 10 4.07 1.58 22.11
C HIS A 10 3.06 0.84 23.02
N GLU A 11 2.12 1.56 23.64
CA GLU A 11 1.06 0.99 24.47
C GLU A 11 0.17 -0.01 23.72
N ASN A 12 0.05 0.12 22.40
CA ASN A 12 -0.77 -0.76 21.58
C ASN A 12 0.00 -1.95 21.00
N THR A 13 1.22 -2.23 21.47
CA THR A 13 2.06 -3.34 20.97
C THR A 13 1.32 -4.68 20.93
N HIS A 14 0.49 -4.98 21.93
CA HIS A 14 -0.23 -6.26 21.98
C HIS A 14 -1.21 -6.42 20.81
N VAL A 15 -2.15 -5.49 20.66
CA VAL A 15 -3.15 -5.52 19.58
C VAL A 15 -2.52 -5.39 18.19
N VAL A 16 -1.42 -4.63 18.06
CA VAL A 16 -0.71 -4.51 16.79
C VAL A 16 0.01 -5.80 16.41
N LYS A 17 0.50 -6.59 17.38
CA LYS A 17 1.04 -7.93 17.09
C LYS A 17 -0.03 -8.86 16.51
N GLU A 18 -1.25 -8.85 17.06
CA GLU A 18 -2.37 -9.62 16.51
C GLU A 18 -2.72 -9.17 15.09
N LEU A 19 -2.69 -7.86 14.81
CA LEU A 19 -2.86 -7.31 13.47
C LEU A 19 -1.76 -7.80 12.53
N CYS A 20 -0.49 -7.82 12.97
CA CYS A 20 0.62 -8.34 12.18
C CYS A 20 0.42 -9.81 11.81
N GLU A 21 0.05 -10.64 12.78
CA GLU A 21 -0.19 -12.07 12.58
C GLU A 21 -1.35 -12.29 11.59
N SER A 22 -2.44 -11.53 11.76
CA SER A 22 -3.60 -11.58 10.87
C SER A 22 -3.25 -11.22 9.42
N LEU A 23 -2.43 -10.19 9.21
CA LEU A 23 -1.99 -9.78 7.88
C LEU A 23 -0.98 -10.77 7.28
N ARG A 24 -0.01 -11.25 8.06
CA ARG A 24 1.00 -12.23 7.61
C ARG A 24 0.39 -13.57 7.22
N ALA A 25 -0.69 -13.98 7.88
CA ALA A 25 -1.47 -15.17 7.50
C ALA A 25 -2.08 -15.08 6.08
N HIS A 26 -2.05 -13.89 5.46
CA HIS A 26 -2.52 -13.63 4.10
C HIS A 26 -1.39 -13.19 3.15
N ASP A 27 -0.15 -13.61 3.43
CA ASP A 27 1.05 -13.33 2.62
C ASP A 27 1.37 -11.83 2.45
N ILE A 28 0.91 -11.02 3.41
CA ILE A 28 1.26 -9.59 3.49
C ILE A 28 2.55 -9.45 4.28
N GLU A 29 3.51 -8.74 3.70
CA GLU A 29 4.75 -8.39 4.37
C GLU A 29 4.49 -7.23 5.34
N VAL A 30 4.72 -7.44 6.63
CA VAL A 30 4.43 -6.43 7.66
C VAL A 30 5.69 -5.97 8.34
N TRP A 31 5.90 -4.66 8.29
CA TRP A 31 6.96 -3.91 8.92
C TRP A 31 6.39 -3.18 10.14
N ILE A 32 6.93 -3.51 11.31
CA ILE A 32 6.64 -2.83 12.57
C ILE A 32 7.95 -2.30 13.14
N ASP A 33 7.90 -1.06 13.64
CA ASP A 33 8.96 -0.45 14.43
C ASP A 33 10.32 -0.28 13.71
N ARG A 34 11.21 0.46 14.38
CA ARG A 34 12.56 0.80 13.95
C ARG A 34 13.55 -0.35 14.10
N ASP A 35 13.18 -1.43 14.79
CA ASP A 35 14.08 -2.57 15.05
C ASP A 35 14.46 -3.35 13.79
N ASN A 36 13.66 -3.25 12.72
CA ASN A 36 13.99 -3.79 11.40
C ASN A 36 14.76 -2.79 10.51
N ILE A 37 15.03 -1.58 11.00
CA ILE A 37 15.83 -0.58 10.27
C ILE A 37 17.29 -0.82 10.63
N ALA A 38 18.11 -1.13 9.62
CA ALA A 38 19.52 -1.42 9.83
C ALA A 38 20.22 -0.27 10.59
N PRO A 39 21.09 -0.58 11.58
CA PRO A 39 21.86 0.43 12.29
C PRO A 39 22.57 1.38 11.31
N GLY A 40 22.39 2.69 11.50
CA GLY A 40 22.95 3.73 10.61
C GLY A 40 22.03 4.19 9.48
N VAL A 41 20.92 3.49 9.20
CA VAL A 41 19.88 3.98 8.28
C VAL A 41 19.02 5.01 9.00
N ARG A 42 18.84 6.18 8.39
CA ARG A 42 17.90 7.18 8.92
C ARG A 42 16.49 6.65 8.69
N TRP A 43 15.79 6.34 9.78
CA TRP A 43 14.47 5.73 9.74
C TRP A 43 13.45 6.49 8.86
N LYS A 44 13.56 7.83 8.79
CA LYS A 44 12.73 8.67 7.92
C LYS A 44 12.90 8.30 6.44
N ASP A 45 14.13 8.02 6.03
CA ASP A 45 14.45 7.70 4.64
C ASP A 45 13.96 6.29 4.30
N ALA A 46 14.02 5.35 5.26
CA ALA A 46 13.45 4.01 5.10
C ALA A 46 11.92 4.03 4.89
N ILE A 47 11.19 4.86 5.66
CA ILE A 47 9.73 5.02 5.50
C ILE A 47 9.42 5.62 4.13
N ARG A 48 10.11 6.69 3.73
CA ARG A 48 9.92 7.30 2.40
C ARG A 48 10.19 6.30 1.29
N GLU A 49 11.29 5.56 1.38
CA GLU A 49 11.64 4.55 0.39
C GLU A 49 10.59 3.43 0.34
N ALA A 50 10.08 2.96 1.48
CA ALA A 50 9.02 1.96 1.53
C ALA A 50 7.74 2.46 0.83
N ILE A 51 7.34 3.71 1.12
CA ILE A 51 6.18 4.36 0.49
C ILE A 51 6.40 4.50 -1.03
N GLN A 52 7.57 4.99 -1.45
CA GLN A 52 7.94 5.14 -2.86
C GLN A 52 7.97 3.80 -3.61
N ARG A 53 8.33 2.71 -2.92
CA ARG A 53 8.29 1.34 -3.45
C ARG A 53 6.88 0.73 -3.49
N GLY A 54 5.86 1.49 -3.09
CA GLY A 54 4.45 1.09 -3.17
C GLY A 54 3.90 0.43 -1.90
N SER A 55 4.63 0.50 -0.78
CA SER A 55 4.15 -0.02 0.51
C SER A 55 2.99 0.83 1.03
N TYR A 56 2.06 0.16 1.71
CA TYR A 56 0.98 0.85 2.41
C TYR A 56 1.45 1.32 3.78
N PHE A 57 0.96 2.48 4.20
CA PHE A 57 1.16 3.02 5.53
C PHE A 57 -0.16 2.94 6.31
N VAL A 58 -0.18 2.16 7.38
CA VAL A 58 -1.35 2.00 8.24
C VAL A 58 -1.11 2.76 9.54
N ALA A 59 -1.87 3.84 9.74
CA ALA A 59 -1.83 4.63 10.96
C ALA A 59 -2.84 4.08 11.98
N CYS A 60 -2.35 3.51 13.08
CA CYS A 60 -3.17 2.87 14.11
C CYS A 60 -3.48 3.86 15.24
N PHE A 61 -4.64 4.50 15.17
CA PHE A 61 -5.14 5.42 16.19
C PHE A 61 -5.80 4.70 17.36
N SER A 62 -5.66 5.27 18.54
CA SER A 62 -6.20 4.76 19.79
C SER A 62 -6.39 5.89 20.81
N SER A 63 -7.04 5.59 21.92
CA SER A 63 -7.15 6.51 23.06
C SER A 63 -5.76 6.80 23.67
N GLU A 64 -4.85 5.81 23.70
CA GLU A 64 -3.48 6.01 24.17
C GLU A 64 -2.70 6.96 23.26
N TYR A 65 -2.91 6.90 21.94
CA TYR A 65 -2.35 7.88 21.00
C TYR A 65 -2.86 9.29 21.31
N GLY A 66 -4.18 9.47 21.48
CA GLY A 66 -4.78 10.78 21.76
C GLY A 66 -4.32 11.40 23.08
N SER A 67 -3.92 10.56 24.06
CA SER A 67 -3.40 11.03 25.35
C SER A 67 -1.99 11.63 25.30
N LYS A 68 -1.26 11.45 24.18
CA LYS A 68 0.14 11.87 24.04
C LYS A 68 0.28 13.10 23.15
N SER A 69 0.86 14.16 23.70
CA SER A 69 1.27 15.35 22.92
C SER A 69 2.49 15.08 22.04
N LYS A 70 3.34 14.10 22.40
CA LYS A 70 4.51 13.67 21.63
C LYS A 70 4.59 12.15 21.61
N SER A 71 4.68 11.59 20.41
CA SER A 71 4.91 10.17 20.16
C SER A 71 5.75 9.99 18.90
N TYR A 72 6.44 8.86 18.76
CA TYR A 72 7.13 8.53 17.51
C TYR A 72 6.16 8.39 16.35
N MET A 73 4.96 7.86 16.61
CA MET A 73 3.86 7.84 15.66
C MET A 73 3.52 9.24 15.11
N ASN A 74 3.60 10.31 15.92
CA ASN A 74 3.38 11.67 15.40
C ASN A 74 4.42 12.06 14.35
N GLU A 75 5.69 11.71 14.58
CA GLU A 75 6.76 12.02 13.60
C GLU A 75 6.60 11.20 12.31
N GLU A 76 6.23 9.93 12.44
CA GLU A 76 5.94 9.05 11.30
C GLU A 76 4.71 9.53 10.50
N LEU A 77 3.66 9.96 11.20
CA LEU A 77 2.44 10.49 10.60
C LEU A 77 2.72 11.78 9.83
N VAL A 78 3.56 12.68 10.36
CA VAL A 78 3.98 13.89 9.64
C VAL A 78 4.71 13.52 8.34
N LEU A 79 5.60 12.53 8.36
CA LEU A 79 6.28 12.07 7.16
C LEU A 79 5.32 11.46 6.15
N ALA A 80 4.39 10.62 6.59
CA ALA A 80 3.36 10.05 5.72
C ALA A 80 2.49 11.16 5.09
N VAL A 81 2.16 12.20 5.85
CA VAL A 81 1.44 13.37 5.32
C VAL A 81 2.26 14.15 4.30
N ASP A 82 3.56 14.31 4.51
CA ASP A 82 4.44 14.97 3.55
C ASP A 82 4.57 14.17 2.24
N GLU A 83 4.57 12.84 2.31
CA GLU A 83 4.50 11.98 1.12
C GLU A 83 3.10 12.06 0.46
N LEU A 84 2.01 12.11 1.23
CA LEU A 84 0.65 12.27 0.70
C LEU A 84 0.48 13.54 -0.13
N ARG A 85 1.20 14.61 0.23
CA ARG A 85 1.22 15.87 -0.52
C ARG A 85 1.94 15.77 -1.86
N GLN A 86 2.94 14.88 -1.95
CA GLN A 86 3.81 14.73 -3.11
C GLN A 86 3.28 13.70 -4.11
N HIS A 87 2.58 12.67 -3.64
CA HIS A 87 2.03 11.62 -4.48
C HIS A 87 0.68 12.01 -5.10
N SER A 88 0.49 11.70 -6.39
CA SER A 88 -0.80 11.88 -7.06
C SER A 88 -1.86 10.96 -6.47
N ALA A 89 -3.10 11.47 -6.35
CA ALA A 89 -4.21 10.87 -5.62
C ALA A 89 -4.76 9.52 -6.17
N ASN A 90 -4.04 8.84 -7.06
CA ASN A 90 -4.58 7.71 -7.81
C ASN A 90 -4.47 6.35 -7.10
N LYS A 91 -3.67 6.22 -6.03
CA LYS A 91 -3.56 4.95 -5.29
C LYS A 91 -3.76 5.17 -3.78
N PRO A 92 -4.71 4.46 -3.14
CA PRO A 92 -4.81 4.46 -1.68
C PRO A 92 -3.59 3.71 -1.13
N TRP A 93 -2.67 4.43 -0.49
CA TRP A 93 -1.54 3.84 0.21
C TRP A 93 -1.55 4.16 1.71
N PHE A 94 -2.27 5.21 2.13
CA PHE A 94 -2.50 5.55 3.53
C PHE A 94 -3.83 4.95 4.03
N ILE A 95 -3.79 4.19 5.12
CA ILE A 95 -4.97 3.52 5.70
C ILE A 95 -5.07 3.88 7.19
N PRO A 96 -6.01 4.75 7.59
CA PRO A 96 -6.30 4.99 8.99
C PRO A 96 -7.03 3.78 9.62
N VAL A 97 -6.56 3.34 10.78
CA VAL A 97 -7.14 2.24 11.56
C VAL A 97 -7.40 2.71 12.99
N LEU A 98 -8.56 2.38 13.56
CA LEU A 98 -8.87 2.65 14.97
C LEU A 98 -8.80 1.35 15.76
N LEU A 99 -7.91 1.32 16.75
CA LEU A 99 -7.71 0.20 17.69
C LEU A 99 -8.57 0.31 18.96
N SER A 100 -9.13 1.49 19.20
CA SER A 100 -10.10 1.75 20.27
C SER A 100 -11.07 2.86 19.83
N GLU A 101 -12.06 3.16 20.67
CA GLU A 101 -12.84 4.38 20.52
C GLU A 101 -11.92 5.60 20.73
N CYS A 102 -11.72 6.39 19.68
CA CYS A 102 -10.88 7.59 19.69
C CYS A 102 -11.20 8.50 18.50
N GLU A 103 -10.73 9.75 18.58
CA GLU A 103 -10.79 10.71 17.47
C GLU A 103 -9.54 10.64 16.61
N VAL A 104 -9.71 10.71 15.29
CA VAL A 104 -8.61 10.87 14.32
C VAL A 104 -8.21 12.34 14.29
N PRO A 105 -6.91 12.69 14.37
CA PRO A 105 -6.48 14.08 14.39
C PRO A 105 -6.79 14.79 13.06
N ALA A 106 -7.26 16.04 13.12
CA ALA A 106 -7.51 16.90 11.96
C ALA A 106 -6.21 17.47 11.32
N LEU A 107 -5.20 16.61 11.14
CA LEU A 107 -3.90 17.01 10.59
C LEU A 107 -4.02 17.38 9.11
N SER A 108 -3.52 18.55 8.72
CA SER A 108 -3.64 19.04 7.34
C SER A 108 -2.75 18.26 6.37
N ILE A 109 -3.35 17.77 5.28
CA ILE A 109 -2.66 17.09 4.17
C ILE A 109 -2.49 17.99 2.93
N GLY A 110 -2.67 19.31 3.08
CA GLY A 110 -2.53 20.29 2.01
C GLY A 110 -3.79 20.44 1.13
N GLY A 111 -3.88 21.59 0.45
CA GLY A 111 -5.04 21.92 -0.41
C GLY A 111 -6.37 22.06 0.35
N GLY A 112 -6.32 22.49 1.62
CA GLY A 112 -7.51 22.64 2.48
C GLY A 112 -8.05 21.33 3.07
N ARG A 113 -7.40 20.19 2.79
CA ARG A 113 -7.80 18.86 3.26
C ARG A 113 -7.08 18.46 4.55
N THR A 114 -7.65 17.51 5.27
CA THR A 114 -7.11 16.94 6.50
C THR A 114 -7.19 15.41 6.50
N LEU A 115 -6.58 14.76 7.50
CA LEU A 115 -6.71 13.31 7.67
C LEU A 115 -8.16 12.84 7.87
N LEU A 116 -9.06 13.72 8.31
CA LEU A 116 -10.50 13.40 8.44
C LEU A 116 -11.17 13.15 7.09
N ASP A 117 -10.55 13.56 5.98
CA ASP A 117 -11.07 13.29 4.64
C ASP A 117 -10.86 11.82 4.21
N PHE A 118 -10.05 11.05 4.95
CA PHE A 118 -9.88 9.61 4.71
C PHE A 118 -10.94 8.79 5.44
N GLN A 119 -11.45 7.76 4.76
CA GLN A 119 -12.19 6.70 5.42
C GLN A 119 -11.25 5.84 6.27
N TRP A 120 -11.73 5.41 7.43
CA TRP A 120 -10.97 4.58 8.37
C TRP A 120 -11.58 3.20 8.57
N VAL A 121 -10.78 2.28 9.12
CA VAL A 121 -11.21 0.95 9.53
C VAL A 121 -11.21 0.85 11.06
N SER A 122 -12.35 0.58 11.67
CA SER A 122 -12.47 0.39 13.12
C SER A 122 -12.29 -1.08 13.50
N LEU A 123 -11.07 -1.47 13.88
CA LEU A 123 -10.78 -2.84 14.34
C LEU A 123 -11.38 -3.13 15.73
N TRP A 124 -11.59 -2.08 16.53
CA TRP A 124 -12.18 -2.22 17.87
C TRP A 124 -13.67 -2.56 17.88
N VAL A 125 -14.38 -2.27 16.79
CA VAL A 125 -15.82 -2.57 16.65
C VAL A 125 -16.03 -4.00 16.17
N ASP A 126 -15.32 -4.38 15.12
CA ASP A 126 -15.39 -5.71 14.51
C ASP A 126 -14.04 -6.03 13.87
N TRP A 127 -13.27 -6.87 14.56
CA TRP A 127 -11.91 -7.23 14.16
C TRP A 127 -11.89 -7.92 12.80
N ASP A 128 -12.69 -8.97 12.63
CA ASP A 128 -12.68 -9.80 11.42
C ASP A 128 -13.14 -9.01 10.19
N LEU A 129 -14.20 -8.21 10.34
CA LEU A 129 -14.65 -7.32 9.27
C LEU A 129 -13.60 -6.27 8.94
N GLY A 130 -12.92 -5.71 9.94
CA GLY A 130 -11.88 -4.72 9.74
C GLY A 130 -10.66 -5.30 9.02
N ILE A 131 -10.17 -6.48 9.42
CA ILE A 131 -9.10 -7.20 8.72
C ILE A 131 -9.50 -7.46 7.27
N LYS A 132 -10.73 -7.92 7.03
CA LYS A 132 -11.25 -8.15 5.67
C LYS A 132 -11.22 -6.88 4.82
N LYS A 133 -11.61 -5.72 5.38
CA LYS A 133 -11.56 -4.43 4.68
C LYS A 133 -10.13 -4.02 4.34
N ILE A 134 -9.19 -4.16 5.29
CA ILE A 134 -7.77 -3.87 5.06
C ILE A 134 -7.25 -4.75 3.90
N LEU A 135 -7.47 -6.07 3.96
CA LEU A 135 -7.03 -7.00 2.92
C LEU A 135 -7.62 -6.68 1.54
N GLN A 136 -8.87 -6.20 1.47
CA GLN A 136 -9.48 -5.78 0.21
C GLN A 136 -8.73 -4.59 -0.42
N VAL A 137 -8.35 -3.59 0.38
CA VAL A 137 -7.57 -2.43 -0.08
C VAL A 137 -6.18 -2.87 -0.57
N LEU A 138 -5.51 -3.75 0.17
CA LEU A 138 -4.19 -4.25 -0.19
C LEU A 138 -4.21 -5.06 -1.49
N LYS A 139 -5.24 -5.90 -1.70
CA LYS A 139 -5.41 -6.69 -2.93
C LYS A 139 -5.81 -5.82 -4.13
N ALA A 140 -6.66 -4.82 -3.93
CA ALA A 140 -7.09 -3.93 -4.99
C ALA A 140 -5.91 -3.15 -5.59
N GLY A 141 -4.97 -2.68 -4.77
CA GLY A 141 -3.78 -2.01 -5.29
C GLY A 141 -2.82 -2.94 -6.04
N GLN A 142 -2.68 -4.21 -5.65
CA GLN A 142 -1.93 -5.19 -6.45
C GLN A 142 -2.54 -5.36 -7.84
N ILE A 143 -3.88 -5.50 -7.91
CA ILE A 143 -4.58 -5.63 -9.19
C ILE A 143 -4.34 -4.41 -10.08
N GLN A 144 -4.34 -3.21 -9.50
CA GLN A 144 -4.10 -1.98 -10.22
C GLN A 144 -2.67 -1.89 -10.77
N GLU A 145 -1.66 -2.23 -9.96
CA GLU A 145 -0.25 -2.29 -10.41
C GLU A 145 -0.05 -3.28 -11.56
N ILE A 146 -0.69 -4.45 -11.49
CA ILE A 146 -0.58 -5.47 -12.55
C ILE A 146 -1.22 -4.97 -13.83
N LYS A 147 -2.37 -4.29 -13.76
CA LYS A 147 -3.02 -3.69 -14.93
C LYS A 147 -2.10 -2.67 -15.59
N GLU A 148 -1.53 -1.76 -14.81
CA GLU A 148 -0.59 -0.74 -15.30
C GLU A 148 0.65 -1.38 -15.96
N LEU A 149 1.19 -2.44 -15.37
CA LEU A 149 2.31 -3.18 -15.96
C LEU A 149 1.93 -3.88 -17.27
N ILE A 150 0.76 -4.49 -17.34
CA ILE A 150 0.27 -5.13 -18.57
C ILE A 150 0.04 -4.08 -19.67
N ASP A 151 -0.58 -2.95 -19.33
CA ASP A 151 -0.82 -1.85 -20.27
C ASP A 151 0.50 -1.29 -20.82
N GLN A 152 1.50 -1.10 -19.94
CA GLN A 152 2.84 -0.66 -20.34
C GLN A 152 3.54 -1.68 -21.24
N LEU A 153 3.48 -2.97 -20.90
CA LEU A 153 4.03 -4.05 -21.74
C LEU A 153 3.33 -4.08 -23.11
N GLY A 154 2.02 -3.84 -23.15
CA GLY A 154 1.25 -3.76 -24.39
C GLY A 154 1.69 -2.59 -25.25
N TYR A 155 1.88 -1.41 -24.65
CA TYR A 155 2.40 -0.22 -25.32
C TYR A 155 3.81 -0.45 -25.89
N ASP A 156 4.73 -0.99 -25.09
CA ASP A 156 6.11 -1.25 -25.51
C ASP A 156 6.19 -2.28 -26.65
N TYR A 157 5.30 -3.28 -26.64
CA TYR A 157 5.18 -4.25 -27.72
C TYR A 157 4.74 -3.58 -29.04
N HIS A 158 3.69 -2.75 -29.03
CA HIS A 158 3.21 -2.04 -30.23
C HIS A 158 4.27 -1.11 -30.80
N LYS A 159 4.91 -0.30 -29.94
CA LYS A 159 5.97 0.62 -30.35
C LYS A 159 7.16 -0.11 -30.99
N ARG A 160 7.51 -1.30 -30.51
CA ARG A 160 8.56 -2.15 -31.11
C ARG A 160 8.17 -2.66 -32.49
N ILE A 161 6.93 -3.11 -32.67
CA ILE A 161 6.42 -3.54 -33.99
C ILE A 161 6.44 -2.39 -34.98
N GLU A 162 5.97 -1.21 -34.60
CA GLU A 162 5.96 -0.04 -35.51
C GLU A 162 7.38 0.41 -35.90
N SER A 163 8.36 0.24 -35.01
CA SER A 163 9.75 0.64 -35.24
C SER A 163 10.59 -0.35 -36.06
N ARG A 164 10.16 -1.62 -36.19
CA ARG A 164 10.87 -2.67 -36.96
C ARG A 164 10.02 -3.07 -38.17
N ARG A 165 10.56 -2.92 -39.39
CA ARG A 165 9.95 -3.48 -40.62
C ARG A 165 9.97 -5.01 -40.67
N ASP A 166 10.60 -5.68 -39.70
CA ASP A 166 10.72 -7.14 -39.64
C ASP A 166 9.91 -7.73 -38.47
N SER A 167 9.13 -8.76 -38.81
CA SER A 167 7.99 -9.36 -38.12
C SER A 167 8.29 -10.25 -36.90
N GLU A 168 9.44 -10.09 -36.24
CA GLU A 168 9.94 -11.06 -35.26
C GLU A 168 10.02 -10.56 -33.80
N THR A 169 9.09 -9.74 -33.32
CA THR A 169 8.75 -9.81 -31.89
C THR A 169 7.67 -10.87 -31.72
N PRO A 170 7.99 -12.07 -31.19
CA PRO A 170 7.03 -13.14 -31.17
C PRO A 170 5.92 -12.74 -30.18
N ARG A 171 4.66 -12.72 -30.65
CA ARG A 171 3.47 -12.64 -29.80
C ARG A 171 3.55 -13.59 -28.59
N SER A 172 4.29 -14.70 -28.73
CA SER A 172 4.59 -15.66 -27.66
C SER A 172 5.38 -15.07 -26.49
N PHE A 173 6.24 -14.06 -26.68
CA PHE A 173 6.95 -13.39 -25.58
C PHE A 173 5.99 -12.54 -24.73
N TYR A 174 5.15 -11.71 -25.35
CA TYR A 174 4.15 -10.90 -24.65
C TYR A 174 3.15 -11.80 -23.90
N VAL A 175 2.62 -12.82 -24.58
CA VAL A 175 1.71 -13.80 -23.98
C VAL A 175 2.37 -14.51 -22.80
N ARG A 176 3.61 -14.99 -22.96
CA ARG A 176 4.37 -15.63 -21.86
C ARG A 176 4.54 -14.69 -20.66
N LYS A 177 4.85 -13.40 -20.89
CA LYS A 177 5.04 -12.43 -19.80
C LYS A 177 3.73 -12.15 -19.06
N VAL A 178 2.60 -12.03 -19.76
CA VAL A 178 1.28 -11.89 -19.14
C VAL A 178 0.91 -13.15 -18.34
N HIS A 179 1.22 -14.35 -18.85
CA HIS A 179 1.04 -15.60 -18.09
C HIS A 179 1.91 -15.66 -16.83
N GLU A 180 3.18 -15.26 -16.90
CA GLU A 180 4.06 -15.17 -15.73
C GLU A 180 3.48 -14.22 -14.66
N LEU A 181 2.98 -13.05 -15.06
CA LEU A 181 2.32 -12.11 -14.14
C LEU A 181 1.04 -12.73 -13.53
N ARG A 182 0.24 -13.43 -14.33
CA ARG A 182 -0.95 -14.12 -13.84
C ARG A 182 -0.62 -15.15 -12.77
N ASP A 183 0.41 -15.96 -12.98
CA ASP A 183 0.77 -17.06 -12.10
C ASP A 183 1.44 -16.54 -10.80
N VAL A 184 2.17 -15.42 -10.86
CA VAL A 184 2.77 -14.76 -9.68
C VAL A 184 1.71 -14.06 -8.81
N TYR A 185 0.68 -13.45 -9.42
CA TYR A 185 -0.24 -12.58 -8.70
C TYR A 185 -1.67 -13.12 -8.56
N GLY A 186 -2.00 -14.27 -9.15
CA GLY A 186 -3.30 -14.94 -8.99
C GLY A 186 -4.49 -14.20 -9.62
N VAL A 187 -4.25 -13.13 -10.40
CA VAL A 187 -5.31 -12.31 -11.02
C VAL A 187 -5.74 -12.95 -12.33
N ARG A 188 -7.03 -13.27 -12.52
CA ARG A 188 -7.55 -13.72 -13.83
C ARG A 188 -7.61 -12.53 -14.80
N TYR A 189 -6.56 -12.34 -15.58
CA TYR A 189 -6.54 -11.41 -16.72
C TYR A 189 -6.82 -12.16 -18.03
N ASP A 190 -7.67 -11.61 -18.89
CA ASP A 190 -7.96 -12.15 -20.22
C ASP A 190 -7.18 -11.34 -21.28
N PRO A 191 -6.02 -11.85 -21.76
CA PRO A 191 -5.20 -11.14 -22.74
C PRO A 191 -5.89 -10.98 -24.11
N LEU A 192 -7.04 -11.62 -24.34
CA LEU A 192 -7.82 -11.51 -25.57
C LEU A 192 -8.92 -10.44 -25.51
N LYS A 193 -9.15 -9.80 -24.35
CA LYS A 193 -10.09 -8.66 -24.21
C LYS A 193 -9.49 -7.29 -24.50
N LEU A 194 -8.19 -7.22 -24.75
CA LEU A 194 -7.60 -6.08 -25.44
C LEU A 194 -8.07 -6.18 -26.90
N ASN A 195 -9.07 -5.39 -27.27
CA ASN A 195 -9.46 -5.27 -28.67
C ASN A 195 -8.26 -4.71 -29.45
N PHE A 196 -7.54 -5.60 -30.13
CA PHE A 196 -6.53 -5.28 -31.12
C PHE A 196 -7.26 -4.83 -32.39
N SER A 197 -7.66 -3.56 -32.43
CA SER A 197 -8.18 -2.88 -33.62
C SER A 197 -7.20 -1.85 -34.11
#